data_AF-A0A964VWE4-F1
#
_entry.id   AF-A0A964VWE4-F1
#
_cell.length_a   1.000
_cell.length_b   1.000
_cell.length_c   1.000
_cell.angle_alpha   90.00
_cell.angle_beta   90.00
_cell.angle_gamma   90.00
#
_symmetry.space_group_name_H-M   'P 1'
#
loop_
_entity.id
_entity.type
_entity.pdbx_description
1 polymer ?
#
loop_
_entity_poly.entity_id
_entity_poly.type
_entity_poly.pdbx_seq_one_letter_code
_entity_poly.pdbx_strand_id
1 'polypeptide(L)' 'MPPFFFFVEAETLTAIATILQGFGCPPDKCPEMALQLHRRAGQLSEAKGRSYEEALGHLLRAMAGGWAAQSQASTTDPQA' A
#
# COMPACT_ATOMS: atom_id res chain seq x y z
N MET A 1 6.33 12.76 -24.85
CA MET A 1 6.65 11.40 -24.38
C MET A 1 5.75 11.11 -23.20
N PRO A 2 4.77 10.20 -23.31
CA PRO A 2 3.89 9.91 -22.17
C PRO A 2 4.70 9.14 -21.10
N PRO A 3 4.65 9.53 -19.82
CA PRO A 3 5.31 8.76 -18.76
C PRO A 3 4.55 7.44 -18.59
N PHE A 4 5.28 6.34 -18.43
CA PHE A 4 4.80 4.95 -18.40
C PHE A 4 3.90 4.59 -17.19
N PHE A 5 3.21 5.56 -16.58
CA PHE A 5 2.41 5.43 -15.35
C PHE A 5 1.06 4.74 -15.48
N PHE A 6 0.70 4.27 -16.67
CA PHE A 6 -0.64 3.74 -16.95
C PHE A 6 -0.71 2.20 -16.96
N PHE A 7 0.42 1.50 -16.95
CA PHE A 7 0.42 0.04 -16.92
C PHE A 7 0.50 -0.48 -15.49
N VAL A 8 -0.66 -0.49 -14.84
CA VAL A 8 -0.87 -1.21 -13.58
C VAL A 8 -0.77 -2.71 -13.88
N GLU A 9 0.25 -3.39 -13.34
CA GLU A 9 0.41 -4.83 -13.50
C GLU A 9 -0.45 -5.59 -12.48
N ALA A 10 -1.32 -6.48 -12.95
CA ALA A 10 -2.29 -7.19 -12.11
C ALA A 10 -1.63 -8.14 -11.09
N GLU A 11 -0.47 -8.71 -11.41
CA GLU A 11 0.30 -9.57 -10.52
C GLU A 11 0.83 -8.79 -9.31
N THR A 12 1.40 -7.60 -9.57
CA THR A 12 1.86 -6.67 -8.53
C THR A 12 0.72 -6.21 -7.62
N LEU A 13 -0.46 -5.91 -8.17
CA LEU A 13 -1.64 -5.56 -7.35
C LEU A 13 -2.05 -6.70 -6.42
N THR A 14 -2.05 -7.93 -6.94
CA THR A 14 -2.43 -9.12 -6.18
C THR A 14 -1.45 -9.39 -5.05
N ALA A 15 -0.15 -9.21 -5.31
CA ALA A 15 0.89 -9.30 -4.28
C ALA A 15 0.72 -8.23 -3.18
N ILE A 16 0.49 -6.97 -3.57
CA ILE A 16 0.24 -5.88 -2.61
C ILE A 16 -1.03 -6.14 -1.79
N ALA A 17 -2.12 -6.58 -2.43
CA ALA A 17 -3.38 -6.93 -1.78
C ALA A 17 -3.22 -8.07 -0.76
N THR A 18 -2.38 -9.07 -1.06
CA THR A 18 -2.09 -10.18 -0.15
C THR A 18 -1.33 -9.70 1.08
N ILE A 19 -0.32 -8.84 0.88
CA ILE A 19 0.44 -8.23 1.96
C ILE A 19 -0.45 -7.34 2.83
N LEU A 20 -1.31 -6.54 2.20
CA LEU A 20 -2.32 -5.70 2.86
C LEU A 20 -3.27 -6.53 3.74
N GLN A 21 -3.80 -7.64 3.24
CA GLN A 21 -4.62 -8.56 4.02
C GLN A 21 -3.86 -9.09 5.25
N GLY A 22 -2.59 -9.43 5.09
CA GLY A 22 -1.72 -9.85 6.20
C GLY A 22 -1.54 -8.79 7.29
N PHE A 23 -1.66 -7.50 6.94
CA PHE A 23 -1.62 -6.38 7.89
C PHE A 23 -3.00 -6.05 8.52
N GLY A 24 -4.07 -6.75 8.15
CA GLY A 24 -5.42 -6.51 8.65
C GLY A 24 -6.26 -5.58 7.75
N CYS A 25 -5.82 -5.31 6.52
CA CYS A 25 -6.64 -4.58 5.55
C CYS A 25 -7.81 -5.45 5.06
N PRO A 26 -9.04 -4.92 5.02
CA PRO A 26 -10.19 -5.68 4.53
C PRO A 26 -10.02 -6.01 3.02
N PRO A 27 -10.35 -7.23 2.59
CA PRO A 27 -10.15 -7.70 1.21
C PRO A 27 -10.91 -6.87 0.17
N ASP A 28 -12.01 -6.22 0.59
CA ASP A 28 -12.82 -5.32 -0.23
C ASP A 28 -12.08 -4.01 -0.58
N LYS A 29 -11.24 -3.49 0.33
CA LYS A 29 -10.43 -2.27 0.10
C LYS A 29 -9.02 -2.57 -0.40
N CYS A 30 -8.55 -3.80 -0.26
CA CYS A 30 -7.25 -4.24 -0.74
C CYS A 30 -6.97 -3.91 -2.22
N PRO A 31 -7.87 -4.18 -3.19
CA PRO A 31 -7.59 -3.89 -4.60
C PRO A 31 -7.49 -2.38 -4.89
N GLU A 32 -8.35 -1.57 -4.28
CA GLU A 32 -8.32 -0.11 -4.42
C GLU A 32 -7.04 0.48 -3.80
N MET A 33 -6.67 0.00 -2.61
CA MET A 33 -5.44 0.40 -1.93
C MET A 33 -4.19 -0.03 -2.69
N ALA A 34 -4.16 -1.25 -3.24
CA ALA A 34 -3.06 -1.75 -4.04
C ALA A 34 -2.82 -0.85 -5.27
N LEU A 35 -3.91 -0.43 -5.93
CA LEU A 35 -3.88 0.50 -7.05
C LEU A 35 -3.26 1.85 -6.67
N GLN A 36 -3.67 2.43 -5.54
CA GLN A 36 -3.12 3.69 -5.06
C GLN A 36 -1.63 3.57 -4.68
N LEU A 37 -1.26 2.47 -4.03
CA LEU A 37 0.11 2.23 -3.59
C LEU A 37 1.04 2.05 -4.79
N HIS A 38 0.62 1.27 -5.78
CA HIS A 38 1.38 1.07 -7.01
C HIS A 38 1.61 2.38 -7.76
N ARG A 39 0.56 3.21 -7.92
CA ARG A 39 0.68 4.54 -8.56
C ARG A 39 1.65 5.45 -7.81
N ARG A 40 1.60 5.47 -6.48
CA ARG A 40 2.55 6.25 -5.67
C ARG A 40 3.96 5.70 -5.74
N ALA A 41 4.14 4.38 -5.70
CA ALA A 41 5.45 3.74 -5.74
C ALA A 41 6.19 4.08 -7.02
N GLY A 42 5.50 4.04 -8.16
CA GLY A 42 6.11 4.48 -9.39
C GLY A 42 6.39 6.00 -9.39
N GLN A 43 5.45 6.87 -8.98
CA GLN A 43 5.72 8.31 -8.98
C GLN A 43 6.91 8.66 -8.08
N LEU A 44 7.06 7.93 -6.97
CA LEU A 44 8.18 8.06 -6.06
C LEU A 44 9.49 7.53 -6.67
N SER A 45 9.41 6.45 -7.44
CA SER A 45 10.54 5.90 -8.21
C SER A 45 11.06 6.94 -9.19
N GLU A 46 10.19 7.57 -9.99
CA GLU A 46 10.59 8.63 -10.91
C GLU A 46 11.06 9.89 -10.18
N ALA A 47 10.33 10.34 -9.17
CA ALA A 47 10.63 11.58 -8.46
C ALA A 47 11.92 11.50 -7.62
N LYS A 48 12.25 10.33 -7.08
CA LYS A 48 13.47 10.11 -6.26
C LYS A 48 14.58 9.36 -7.00
N GLY A 49 14.34 8.89 -8.23
CA GLY A 49 15.28 8.03 -8.97
C GLY A 49 15.60 6.72 -8.24
N ARG A 50 14.64 6.15 -7.50
CA ARG A 50 14.83 4.89 -6.75
C ARG A 50 14.13 3.75 -7.46
N SER A 51 14.63 2.52 -7.32
CA SER A 51 13.94 1.35 -7.86
C SER A 51 12.51 1.24 -7.34
N TYR A 52 11.60 0.81 -8.21
CA TYR A 52 10.19 0.63 -7.89
C TYR A 52 9.99 -0.26 -6.65
N GLU A 53 10.77 -1.33 -6.52
CA GLU A 53 10.73 -2.25 -5.38
C GLU A 53 11.08 -1.56 -4.05
N GLU A 54 12.11 -0.71 -4.04
CA GLU A 54 12.52 0.07 -2.86
C GLU A 54 11.44 1.09 -2.47
N ALA A 55 10.86 1.77 -3.46
CA ALA A 55 9.77 2.72 -3.25
C ALA A 55 8.51 2.02 -2.69
N LEU A 56 8.16 0.88 -3.26
CA LEU A 56 7.01 0.09 -2.85
C LEU A 56 7.20 -0.52 -1.45
N GLY A 57 8.38 -1.09 -1.18
CA GLY A 57 8.72 -1.64 0.14
C GLY A 57 8.66 -0.57 1.23
N HIS A 58 9.13 0.64 0.95
CA HIS A 58 8.97 1.77 1.85
C HIS A 58 7.51 2.14 2.12
N LEU A 59 6.67 2.19 1.08
CA LEU A 59 5.24 2.52 1.21
C LEU A 59 4.47 1.43 1.97
N LEU A 60 4.74 0.16 1.69
CA LEU A 60 4.15 -0.97 2.41
C LEU A 60 4.51 -0.94 3.89
N ARG A 61 5.79 -0.69 4.21
CA ARG A 61 6.25 -0.60 5.61
C ARG A 61 5.67 0.62 6.33
N ALA A 62 5.49 1.74 5.63
CA ALA A 62 4.83 2.92 6.18
C ALA A 62 3.35 2.64 6.50
N MET A 63 2.64 1.93 5.63
CA MET A 63 1.25 1.54 5.90
C MET A 63 1.15 0.52 7.03
N ALA A 64 2.00 -0.50 7.06
CA ALA A 64 2.06 -1.46 8.16
C ALA A 64 2.17 -0.78 9.53
N GLY A 65 2.99 0.29 9.62
CA GLY A 65 3.08 1.14 10.82
C GLY A 65 1.78 1.88 11.14
N GLY A 66 1.06 2.37 10.12
CA GLY A 66 -0.26 3.00 10.27
C GLY A 66 -1.35 2.03 10.77
N TRP A 67 -1.39 0.81 10.24
CA TRP A 67 -2.33 -0.23 10.70
C TRP A 67 -2.00 -0.71 12.11
N ALA A 68 -0.71 -0.89 12.44
CA ALA A 68 -0.27 -1.23 13.79
C ALA A 68 -0.60 -0.12 14.81
N ALA A 69 -0.57 1.15 14.39
CA ALA A 69 -1.00 2.27 15.22
C ALA A 69 -2.54 2.34 15.35
N GLN A 70 -3.28 2.04 14.28
CA GLN A 70 -4.75 2.05 14.27
C GLN A 70 -5.36 0.90 15.08
N SER A 71 -4.70 -0.26 15.11
CA SER A 71 -5.10 -1.41 15.94
C SER A 71 -5.03 -1.07 17.44
N GLN A 72 -4.09 -0.22 17.85
CA GLN A 72 -4.00 0.28 19.23
C GLN A 72 -5.04 1.39 19.52
N ALA A 73 -5.35 2.23 18.54
CA ALA A 73 -6.34 3.31 18.70
C ALA A 73 -7.80 2.84 18.72
N SER A 74 -8.08 1.59 18.30
CA SER A 74 -9.45 1.05 18.24
C SER A 74 -9.85 0.25 19.49
N THR A 75 -8.97 0.12 20.49
CA THR A 75 -9.28 -0.53 21.78
C THR A 75 -9.52 0.50 22.88
N THR A 76 -10.40 1.47 22.63
CA THR A 76 -10.97 2.30 23.71
C THR A 76 -12.41 2.65 23.38
N ASP A 77 -13.28 1.65 23.54
CA ASP A 77 -14.65 1.88 23.98
C ASP A 77 -15.01 0.81 25.04
N PRO A 78 -15.02 1.16 26.34
CA PRO A 78 -15.60 0.34 27.39
C PRO A 78 -17.10 0.68 27.52
N GLN A 79 -17.97 -0.07 26.85
CA GLN A 79 -19.40 0.05 27.09
C GLN A 79 -19.79 -0.74 28.36
N ALA A 80 -19.88 -0.01 29.47
CA ALA A 80 -20.52 -0.40 30.72
C ALA A 80 -22.05 -0.27 30.65
#